data_AF-A0A4U7B2W9-F1
#
_entry.id   AF-A0A4U7B2W9-F1
#
_cell.length_a   1.000
_cell.length_b   1.000
_cell.length_c   1.000
_cell.angle_alpha   90.00
_cell.angle_beta   90.00
_cell.angle_gamma   90.00
#
_symmetry.space_group_name_H-M   'P 1'
#
loop_
_entity.id
_entity.type
_entity.pdbx_description
1 polymer ?
#
loop_
_entity_poly.entity_id
_entity_poly.type
_entity_poly.pdbx_seq_one_letter_code
_entity_poly.pdbx_strand_id
1 'polypeptide(L)'
;MFYAINMLNNWAFAFSISVPVHIILRSFGSVWTMGAGWIRGKRYSSLQVFSVALLTFGVIASAWADAESKGKNLSTSNPTSTSSFLSGLAILLTAQILSAYMGVYVQDTYADYSTTWQENLFWSHFLSLPLFLPLAPVLQRQYQSLASTQPLSLAFLSLAAFPTLGPREWLIKAAQATNTMPSGLFFLALNAATQIACISGVNLLSSKSSAVTVTIVLNVRKLVSFIFSTWLFGHHLGGRMMMGAALVFGSGALYGWETSWRIPRERKREAADGAVAGKKKRN
;
A
#
# COMPACT_ATOMS: atom_id res chain seq x y z
N MET A 1 -6.35 -16.19 3.75
CA MET A 1 -5.29 -15.14 3.91
C MET A 1 -5.74 -13.77 3.41
N PHE A 2 -6.23 -13.65 2.17
CA PHE A 2 -6.71 -12.38 1.62
C PHE A 2 -7.68 -11.61 2.53
N TYR A 3 -8.72 -12.28 3.04
CA TYR A 3 -9.67 -11.71 4.00
C TYR A 3 -8.98 -11.15 5.26
N ALA A 4 -8.18 -11.96 5.95
CA ALA A 4 -7.52 -11.59 7.20
C ALA A 4 -6.58 -10.39 7.02
N ILE A 5 -5.80 -10.37 5.92
CA ILE A 5 -4.92 -9.25 5.59
C ILE A 5 -5.71 -7.95 5.44
N ASN A 6 -6.81 -7.97 4.68
CA ASN A 6 -7.63 -6.77 4.47
C ASN A 6 -8.31 -6.31 5.78
N MET A 7 -8.79 -7.24 6.61
CA MET A 7 -9.38 -6.91 7.90
C MET A 7 -8.37 -6.34 8.90
N LEU A 8 -7.17 -6.91 9.00
CA LEU A 8 -6.12 -6.39 9.89
C LEU A 8 -5.66 -4.99 9.44
N ASN A 9 -5.45 -4.77 8.15
CA ASN A 9 -5.06 -3.45 7.63
C ASN A 9 -6.16 -2.40 7.84
N ASN A 10 -7.44 -2.79 7.72
CA ASN A 10 -8.56 -1.87 8.01
C ASN A 10 -8.67 -1.57 9.51
N TRP A 11 -8.56 -2.59 10.35
CA TRP A 11 -8.71 -2.46 11.80
C TRP A 11 -7.58 -1.63 12.44
N ALA A 12 -6.39 -1.62 11.84
CA ALA A 12 -5.27 -0.80 12.27
C ALA A 12 -5.61 0.70 12.43
N PHE A 13 -6.52 1.24 11.62
CA PHE A 13 -6.95 2.65 11.73
C PHE A 13 -7.70 2.95 13.03
N ALA A 14 -8.31 1.95 13.67
CA ALA A 14 -8.97 2.13 14.97
C ALA A 14 -8.00 2.51 16.09
N PHE A 15 -6.69 2.25 15.91
CA PHE A 15 -5.64 2.53 16.90
C PHE A 15 -4.98 3.92 16.73
N SER A 16 -5.69 4.86 16.09
CA SER A 16 -5.23 6.23 15.82
C SER A 16 -3.94 6.33 15.00
N ILE A 17 -3.68 5.35 14.13
CA ILE A 17 -2.54 5.38 13.21
C ILE A 17 -2.87 6.34 12.06
N SER A 18 -1.98 7.28 11.77
CA SER A 18 -2.19 8.20 10.65
C SER A 18 -2.05 7.46 9.31
N VAL A 19 -2.77 7.93 8.29
CA VAL A 19 -2.67 7.37 6.93
C VAL A 19 -1.22 7.39 6.40
N PRO A 20 -0.43 8.47 6.56
CA PRO A 20 0.98 8.47 6.17
C PRO A 20 1.81 7.39 6.87
N VAL A 21 1.68 7.21 8.19
CA VAL A 21 2.41 6.17 8.93
C VAL A 21 2.01 4.77 8.49
N HIS A 22 0.72 4.53 8.24
CA HIS A 22 0.27 3.26 7.70
C HIS A 22 0.93 2.99 6.33
N ILE A 23 0.97 3.97 5.42
CA ILE A 23 1.64 3.81 4.12
C ILE A 23 3.13 3.48 4.28
N ILE A 24 3.81 4.14 5.23
CA ILE A 24 5.21 3.90 5.56
C ILE A 24 5.40 2.48 6.11
N LEU A 25 4.60 2.07 7.11
CA LEU A 25 4.66 0.74 7.72
C LEU A 25 4.33 -0.39 6.74
N ARG A 26 3.42 -0.15 5.79
CA ARG A 26 3.11 -1.13 4.74
C ARG A 26 4.28 -1.37 3.79
N SER A 27 5.26 -0.46 3.76
CA SER A 27 6.49 -0.65 3.00
C SER A 27 7.45 -1.64 3.68
N PHE A 28 7.22 -1.98 4.95
CA PHE A 28 7.99 -2.99 5.69
C PHE A 28 7.75 -4.43 5.20
N GLY A 29 6.72 -4.67 4.38
CA GLY A 29 6.48 -5.99 3.77
C GLY A 29 7.68 -6.52 2.96
N SER A 30 8.51 -5.65 2.37
CA SER A 30 9.73 -6.07 1.65
C SER A 30 10.77 -6.73 2.57
N VAL A 31 10.88 -6.26 3.82
CA VAL A 31 11.77 -6.83 4.84
C VAL A 31 11.36 -8.27 5.13
N TRP A 32 10.06 -8.50 5.34
CA TRP A 32 9.53 -9.83 5.61
C TRP A 32 9.64 -10.76 4.41
N THR A 33 9.38 -10.28 3.20
CA THR A 33 9.56 -11.07 1.98
C THR A 33 11.02 -11.48 1.79
N MET A 34 11.97 -10.59 2.09
CA MET A 34 13.40 -10.88 2.04
C MET A 34 13.80 -11.92 3.09
N GLY A 35 13.33 -11.77 4.33
CA GLY A 35 13.56 -12.74 5.40
C GLY A 35 13.02 -14.13 5.05
N ALA A 36 11.79 -14.21 4.52
CA ALA A 36 11.20 -15.46 4.08
C ALA A 36 11.99 -16.11 2.93
N GLY A 37 12.47 -15.33 1.97
CA GLY A 37 13.32 -15.85 0.91
C GLY A 37 14.69 -16.30 1.39
N TRP A 38 15.27 -15.64 2.41
CA TRP A 38 16.53 -16.04 3.03
C TRP A 38 16.41 -17.41 3.72
N ILE A 39 15.32 -17.63 4.46
CA ILE A 39 14.99 -18.94 5.07
C ILE A 39 14.85 -20.03 3.99
N ARG A 40 14.32 -19.69 2.81
CA ARG A 40 14.25 -20.58 1.64
C ARG A 40 15.57 -20.71 0.88
N GLY A 41 16.69 -20.24 1.43
CA GLY A 41 18.03 -20.37 0.85
C GLY A 41 18.37 -19.36 -0.24
N LYS A 42 17.55 -18.31 -0.47
CA LYS A 42 17.89 -17.24 -1.41
C LYS A 42 19.01 -16.37 -0.84
N ARG A 43 20.02 -16.10 -1.67
CA ARG A 43 21.10 -15.16 -1.35
C ARG A 43 20.74 -13.77 -1.84
N TYR A 44 21.05 -12.78 -1.03
CA TYR A 44 20.80 -11.38 -1.32
C TYR A 44 22.11 -10.60 -1.39
N SER A 45 22.13 -9.57 -2.21
CA SER A 45 23.27 -8.65 -2.33
C SER A 45 23.39 -7.76 -1.08
N SER A 46 24.60 -7.33 -0.75
CA SER A 46 24.88 -6.44 0.39
C SER A 46 24.08 -5.13 0.32
N LEU A 47 23.81 -4.61 -0.88
CA LEU A 47 23.03 -3.40 -1.07
C LEU A 47 21.52 -3.65 -0.85
N GLN A 48 21.01 -4.88 -1.01
CA GLN A 48 19.62 -5.24 -0.71
C GLN A 48 19.45 -5.28 0.81
N VAL A 49 20.42 -5.87 1.51
CA VAL A 49 20.47 -5.89 2.98
C VAL A 49 20.58 -4.47 3.54
N PHE A 50 21.47 -3.65 2.99
CA PHE A 50 21.62 -2.24 3.38
C PHE A 50 20.33 -1.45 3.16
N SER A 51 19.68 -1.63 2.01
CA SER A 51 18.39 -0.97 1.73
C SER A 51 17.33 -1.36 2.75
N VAL A 52 17.23 -2.64 3.11
CA VAL A 52 16.27 -3.12 4.12
C VAL A 52 16.59 -2.60 5.53
N ALA A 53 17.87 -2.49 5.90
CA ALA A 53 18.28 -1.87 7.15
C ALA A 53 17.88 -0.38 7.21
N LEU A 54 18.14 0.36 6.12
CA LEU A 54 17.77 1.77 6.01
C LEU A 54 16.25 1.97 6.05
N LEU A 55 15.49 1.09 5.38
CA LEU A 55 14.03 1.07 5.42
C LEU A 55 13.54 0.88 6.85
N THR A 56 14.12 -0.07 7.58
CA THR A 56 13.75 -0.37 8.96
C THR A 56 13.95 0.84 9.86
N PHE A 57 15.11 1.50 9.75
CA PHE A 57 15.39 2.73 10.50
C PHE A 57 14.42 3.87 10.14
N GLY A 58 14.16 4.10 8.86
CA GLY A 58 13.23 5.13 8.40
C GLY A 58 11.79 4.90 8.88
N VAL A 59 11.34 3.64 8.95
CA VAL A 59 10.02 3.28 9.49
C VAL A 59 9.94 3.58 10.99
N ILE A 60 10.94 3.18 11.78
CA ILE A 60 10.99 3.44 13.23
C ILE A 60 11.00 4.96 13.49
N ALA A 61 11.83 5.71 12.77
CA ALA A 61 11.92 7.15 12.89
C ALA A 61 10.58 7.84 12.55
N SER A 62 9.89 7.40 11.50
CA SER A 62 8.58 7.94 11.10
C SER A 62 7.49 7.63 12.12
N ALA A 63 7.46 6.39 12.63
CA ALA A 63 6.49 5.98 13.65
C ALA A 63 6.67 6.76 14.96
N TRP A 64 7.92 7.00 15.37
CA TRP A 64 8.20 7.81 16.54
C TRP A 64 7.82 9.28 16.31
N ALA A 65 8.15 9.85 15.15
CA ALA A 65 7.77 11.22 14.82
C ALA A 65 6.23 11.44 14.82
N ASP A 66 5.44 10.44 14.41
CA ASP A 66 3.96 10.50 14.47
C ASP A 66 3.42 10.41 15.89
N ALA A 67 4.06 9.60 16.74
CA ALA A 67 3.69 9.51 18.15
C ALA A 67 3.96 10.84 18.86
N GLU A 68 5.11 11.46 18.57
CA GLU A 68 5.51 12.77 19.11
C GLU A 68 4.57 13.89 18.63
N SER A 69 4.23 13.95 17.34
CA SER A 69 3.35 15.00 16.78
C SER A 69 1.93 14.94 17.33
N LYS A 70 1.48 13.77 17.79
CA LYS A 70 0.17 13.57 18.44
C LYS A 70 0.21 13.79 19.94
N GLY A 71 1.32 14.27 20.50
CA GLY A 71 1.49 14.48 21.94
C GLY A 71 1.45 13.18 22.76
N LYS A 72 1.56 12.01 22.10
CA LYS A 72 1.69 10.72 22.79
C LYS A 72 3.14 10.57 23.21
N ASN A 73 3.49 11.21 24.33
CA ASN A 73 4.79 10.98 24.94
C ASN A 73 4.93 9.49 25.28
N LEU A 74 5.97 8.84 24.74
CA LEU A 74 6.40 7.48 25.11
C LEU A 74 6.94 7.43 26.57
N SER A 75 6.72 8.49 27.34
CA SER A 75 7.19 8.74 28.70
C SER A 75 5.98 8.95 29.62
N THR A 76 5.60 7.87 30.32
CA THR A 76 5.02 7.87 31.68
C THR A 76 3.90 8.87 32.01
N SER A 77 2.83 8.97 31.22
CA SER A 77 1.62 9.70 31.69
C SER A 77 0.26 9.08 31.31
N ASN A 78 0.20 8.04 30.47
CA ASN A 78 -1.00 7.20 30.31
C ASN A 78 -0.63 5.84 29.69
N PRO A 79 -0.57 4.74 30.48
CA PRO A 79 -0.19 3.41 29.96
C PRO A 79 -1.17 2.86 28.91
N THR A 80 -2.42 3.32 28.92
CA THR A 80 -3.48 2.89 27.99
C THR A 80 -3.29 3.44 26.56
N SER A 81 -2.95 4.71 26.40
CA SER A 81 -2.82 5.37 25.08
C SER A 81 -1.59 4.92 24.28
N THR A 82 -0.50 4.62 24.97
CA THR A 82 0.72 4.06 24.37
C THR A 82 0.51 2.59 23.99
N SER A 83 -0.18 1.83 24.83
CA SER A 83 -0.53 0.43 24.56
C SER A 83 -1.39 0.31 23.30
N SER A 84 -2.41 1.14 23.12
CA SER A 84 -3.25 1.10 21.90
C SER A 84 -2.45 1.39 20.62
N PHE A 85 -1.54 2.38 20.64
CA PHE A 85 -0.69 2.65 19.47
C PHE A 85 0.25 1.48 19.15
N LEU A 86 0.85 0.87 20.16
CA LEU A 86 1.71 -0.30 20.01
C LEU A 86 0.93 -1.52 19.49
N SER A 87 -0.29 -1.75 19.98
CA SER A 87 -1.18 -2.80 19.46
C SER A 87 -1.52 -2.58 17.99
N GLY A 88 -1.80 -1.34 17.60
CA GLY A 88 -2.02 -0.98 16.20
C GLY A 88 -0.79 -1.25 15.32
N LEU A 89 0.41 -0.91 15.80
CA LEU A 89 1.68 -1.21 15.13
C LEU A 89 1.88 -2.73 14.98
N ALA A 90 1.62 -3.50 16.04
CA ALA A 90 1.73 -4.96 16.03
C ALA A 90 0.75 -5.61 15.05
N ILE A 91 -0.49 -5.11 14.96
CA ILE A 91 -1.48 -5.55 13.97
C ILE A 91 -0.99 -5.27 12.55
N LEU A 92 -0.44 -4.09 12.28
CA LEU A 92 0.11 -3.74 10.96
C LEU A 92 1.30 -4.61 10.59
N LEU A 93 2.23 -4.86 11.52
CA LEU A 93 3.38 -5.75 11.29
C LEU A 93 2.92 -7.18 10.99
N THR A 94 1.95 -7.68 11.75
CA THR A 94 1.34 -9.00 11.51
C THR A 94 0.69 -9.04 10.11
N ALA A 95 -0.06 -8.00 9.75
CA ALA A 95 -0.65 -7.88 8.43
C ALA A 95 0.41 -7.85 7.31
N GLN A 96 1.57 -7.21 7.53
CA GLN A 96 2.68 -7.19 6.57
C GLN A 96 3.35 -8.55 6.41
N ILE A 97 3.53 -9.30 7.49
CA ILE A 97 4.06 -10.67 7.44
C ILE A 97 3.13 -11.57 6.63
N LEU A 98 1.83 -11.54 6.95
CA LEU A 98 0.83 -12.31 6.21
C LEU A 98 0.75 -11.88 4.74
N SER A 99 0.89 -10.58 4.45
CA SER A 99 0.93 -10.05 3.07
C SER A 99 2.15 -10.55 2.30
N ALA A 100 3.33 -10.55 2.94
CA ALA A 100 4.57 -11.07 2.36
C ALA A 100 4.44 -12.57 2.06
N TYR A 101 3.95 -13.34 3.02
CA TYR A 101 3.71 -14.77 2.84
C TYR A 101 2.70 -15.06 1.73
N MET A 102 1.56 -14.36 1.71
CA MET A 102 0.55 -14.49 0.65
C MET A 102 1.14 -14.16 -0.73
N GLY A 103 2.00 -13.13 -0.83
CA GLY A 103 2.67 -12.79 -2.08
C GLY A 103 3.55 -13.91 -2.62
N VAL A 104 4.32 -14.56 -1.73
CA VAL A 104 5.16 -15.72 -2.10
C VAL A 104 4.30 -16.92 -2.48
N TYR A 105 3.25 -17.21 -1.70
CA TYR A 105 2.33 -18.32 -1.98
C TYR A 105 1.64 -18.19 -3.34
N VAL A 106 1.22 -16.97 -3.70
CA VAL A 106 0.62 -16.67 -5.01
C VAL A 106 1.64 -16.88 -6.13
N GLN A 107 2.91 -16.53 -5.94
CA GLN A 107 3.97 -16.78 -6.93
C GLN A 107 4.22 -18.27 -7.13
N ASP A 108 4.30 -19.04 -6.04
CA ASP A 108 4.47 -20.50 -6.09
C ASP A 108 3.29 -21.14 -6.84
N THR A 109 2.05 -20.69 -6.56
CA THR A 109 0.84 -21.16 -7.25
C THR A 109 0.87 -20.87 -8.76
N TYR A 110 1.32 -19.68 -9.16
CA TYR A 110 1.46 -19.34 -10.58
C TYR A 110 2.54 -20.16 -11.29
N ALA A 111 3.61 -20.53 -10.58
CA ALA A 111 4.68 -21.37 -11.13
C ALA A 111 4.21 -22.80 -11.37
N ASP A 112 3.43 -23.35 -10.45
CA ASP A 112 2.99 -24.75 -10.49
C ASP A 112 1.77 -24.97 -11.40
N TYR A 113 0.82 -24.01 -11.45
CA TYR A 113 -0.49 -24.23 -12.07
C TYR A 113 -0.76 -23.43 -13.37
N SER A 114 0.15 -22.57 -13.84
CA SER A 114 -0.02 -21.76 -15.06
C SER A 114 -1.37 -21.01 -15.17
N THR A 115 -2.00 -20.71 -14.02
CA THR A 115 -3.36 -20.14 -13.95
C THR A 115 -3.42 -18.72 -14.46
N THR A 116 -4.57 -18.35 -15.03
CA THR A 116 -4.82 -16.97 -15.49
C THR A 116 -4.98 -16.03 -14.29
N TRP A 117 -4.46 -14.80 -14.37
CA TRP A 117 -4.54 -13.81 -13.29
C TRP A 117 -5.98 -13.50 -12.84
N GLN A 118 -6.97 -13.65 -13.74
CA GLN A 118 -8.39 -13.46 -13.47
C GLN A 118 -8.94 -14.54 -12.53
N GLU A 119 -8.47 -15.77 -12.67
CA GLU A 119 -8.91 -16.91 -11.86
C GLU A 119 -8.43 -16.76 -10.41
N ASN A 120 -7.15 -16.43 -10.22
CA ASN A 120 -6.60 -16.12 -8.89
C ASN A 120 -7.33 -14.93 -8.24
N LEU A 121 -7.67 -13.90 -9.03
CA LEU A 121 -8.43 -12.75 -8.54
C LEU A 121 -9.84 -13.15 -8.11
N PHE A 122 -10.55 -13.92 -8.94
CA PHE A 122 -11.90 -14.40 -8.68
C PHE A 122 -11.95 -15.23 -7.41
N TRP A 123 -11.13 -16.28 -7.30
CA TRP A 123 -11.15 -17.18 -6.15
C TRP A 123 -10.76 -16.50 -4.85
N SER A 124 -9.78 -15.58 -4.89
CA SER A 124 -9.38 -14.82 -3.70
C SER A 124 -10.52 -13.99 -3.11
N HIS A 125 -11.34 -13.37 -3.96
CA HIS A 125 -12.46 -12.54 -3.52
C HIS A 125 -13.69 -13.38 -3.22
N PHE A 126 -14.05 -14.32 -4.09
CA PHE A 126 -15.22 -15.18 -3.93
C PHE A 126 -15.16 -15.97 -2.62
N LEU A 127 -14.02 -16.60 -2.32
CA LEU A 127 -13.83 -17.36 -1.08
C LEU A 127 -13.78 -16.46 0.17
N SER A 128 -13.54 -15.15 0.01
CA SER A 128 -13.58 -14.20 1.12
C SER A 128 -14.98 -13.73 1.47
N LEU A 129 -15.95 -13.80 0.54
CA LEU A 129 -17.31 -13.30 0.75
C LEU A 129 -18.04 -13.98 1.92
N PRO A 130 -18.03 -15.33 2.07
CA PRO A 130 -18.71 -15.99 3.18
C PRO A 130 -18.14 -15.57 4.55
N LEU A 131 -16.85 -15.23 4.61
CA LEU A 131 -16.19 -14.79 5.85
C LEU A 131 -16.67 -13.40 6.32
N PHE A 132 -17.35 -12.63 5.46
CA PHE A 132 -17.98 -11.36 5.84
C PHE A 132 -19.39 -11.53 6.42
N LEU A 133 -20.02 -12.71 6.29
CA LEU A 133 -21.38 -12.93 6.81
C LEU A 133 -21.52 -12.65 8.31
N PRO A 134 -20.58 -13.04 9.20
CA PRO A 134 -20.66 -12.71 10.62
C PRO A 134 -20.54 -11.21 10.90
N LEU A 135 -19.93 -10.44 9.99
CA LEU A 135 -19.75 -8.99 10.10
C LEU A 135 -20.91 -8.20 9.46
N ALA A 136 -21.86 -8.87 8.81
CA ALA A 136 -23.03 -8.25 8.18
C ALA A 136 -23.74 -7.20 9.05
N PRO A 137 -24.02 -7.40 10.36
CA PRO A 137 -24.71 -6.38 11.16
C PRO A 137 -23.86 -5.11 11.35
N VAL A 138 -22.54 -5.24 11.45
CA VAL A 138 -21.63 -4.10 11.55
C VAL A 138 -21.59 -3.33 10.23
N LEU A 139 -21.50 -4.06 9.11
CA LEU A 139 -21.50 -3.48 7.77
C LEU A 139 -22.79 -2.72 7.46
N GLN A 140 -23.94 -3.26 7.87
CA GLN A 140 -25.24 -2.59 7.70
C GLN A 140 -25.31 -1.26 8.46
N ARG A 141 -24.84 -1.24 9.73
CA ARG A 141 -24.79 0.00 10.53
C ARG A 141 -23.86 1.04 9.90
N GLN A 142 -22.68 0.61 9.43
CA GLN A 142 -21.74 1.51 8.75
C GLN A 142 -22.31 2.03 7.42
N TYR A 143 -22.99 1.18 6.65
CA TYR A 143 -23.67 1.58 5.43
C TYR A 143 -24.75 2.62 5.70
N GLN A 144 -25.61 2.40 6.70
CA GLN A 144 -26.63 3.36 7.10
C GLN A 144 -26.03 4.71 7.53
N SER A 145 -24.93 4.68 8.31
CA SER A 145 -24.21 5.89 8.71
C SER A 145 -23.60 6.64 7.52
N LEU A 146 -23.18 5.94 6.47
CA LEU A 146 -22.70 6.55 5.23
C LEU A 146 -23.84 7.08 4.37
N ALA A 147 -24.97 6.38 4.34
CA ALA A 147 -26.17 6.80 3.61
C ALA A 147 -26.82 8.04 4.21
N SER A 148 -26.66 8.29 5.51
CA SER A 148 -27.14 9.50 6.19
C SER A 148 -26.22 10.72 6.05
N THR A 149 -25.10 10.61 5.31
CA THR A 149 -24.19 11.74 5.09
C THR A 149 -24.82 12.82 4.21
N GLN A 150 -24.36 14.07 4.36
CA GLN A 150 -24.87 15.19 3.58
C GLN A 150 -24.71 14.93 2.06
N PRO A 151 -25.67 15.41 1.25
CA PRO A 151 -25.63 15.19 -0.18
C PRO A 151 -24.46 15.91 -0.82
N LEU A 152 -23.93 15.32 -1.89
CA LEU A 152 -22.77 15.84 -2.62
C LEU A 152 -23.05 17.20 -3.29
N SER A 153 -24.32 17.57 -3.42
CA SER A 153 -24.77 18.87 -3.91
C SER A 153 -24.18 20.05 -3.14
N LEU A 154 -24.00 19.94 -1.83
CA LEU A 154 -23.38 21.00 -1.01
C LEU A 154 -21.93 21.29 -1.43
N ALA A 155 -21.17 20.26 -1.81
CA ALA A 155 -19.79 20.44 -2.25
C ALA A 155 -19.73 21.15 -3.62
N PHE A 156 -20.60 20.77 -4.56
CA PHE A 156 -20.69 21.42 -5.86
C PHE A 156 -21.19 22.87 -5.77
N LEU A 157 -22.16 23.14 -4.89
CA LEU A 157 -22.63 24.50 -4.61
C LEU A 157 -21.53 25.36 -3.97
N SER A 158 -20.75 24.80 -3.04
CA SER A 158 -19.60 25.49 -2.44
C SER A 158 -18.54 25.81 -3.50
N LEU A 159 -18.29 24.88 -4.44
CA LEU A 159 -17.36 25.09 -5.55
C LEU A 159 -17.86 26.19 -6.52
N ALA A 160 -19.17 26.22 -6.77
CA ALA A 160 -19.82 27.24 -7.61
C ALA A 160 -19.83 28.63 -6.98
N ALA A 161 -19.71 28.73 -5.65
CA ALA A 161 -19.61 30.00 -4.94
C ALA A 161 -18.22 30.65 -5.04
N PHE A 162 -17.19 29.93 -5.53
CA PHE A 162 -15.86 30.51 -5.74
C PHE A 162 -15.83 31.40 -6.99
N PRO A 163 -15.41 32.67 -6.87
CA PRO A 163 -15.55 33.67 -7.94
C PRO A 163 -14.62 33.47 -9.15
N THR A 164 -13.64 32.57 -9.08
CA THR A 164 -12.58 32.42 -10.10
C THR A 164 -12.71 31.18 -10.99
N LEU A 165 -13.67 30.29 -10.73
CA LEU A 165 -13.89 29.08 -11.52
C LEU A 165 -14.86 29.38 -12.68
N GLY A 166 -14.56 28.84 -13.86
CA GLY A 166 -15.29 29.04 -15.13
C GLY A 166 -16.76 28.54 -15.12
N PRO A 167 -17.38 28.27 -16.29
CA PRO A 167 -18.84 28.37 -16.49
C PRO A 167 -19.68 27.65 -15.42
N ARG A 168 -20.25 28.43 -14.50
CA ARG A 168 -21.12 28.04 -13.37
C ARG A 168 -22.28 27.10 -13.70
N GLU A 169 -22.74 27.04 -14.94
CA GLU A 169 -23.90 26.24 -15.33
C GLU A 169 -23.71 24.72 -15.15
N TRP A 170 -22.52 24.20 -15.47
CA TRP A 170 -22.28 22.76 -15.32
C TRP A 170 -22.21 22.35 -13.84
N LEU A 171 -21.70 23.23 -12.96
CA LEU A 171 -21.63 23.00 -11.52
C LEU A 171 -23.01 22.99 -10.87
N ILE A 172 -23.89 23.92 -11.26
CA ILE A 172 -25.26 23.98 -10.76
C ILE A 172 -26.07 22.77 -11.24
N LYS A 173 -25.91 22.36 -12.51
CA LYS A 173 -26.52 21.13 -13.04
C LYS A 173 -25.99 19.88 -12.32
N ALA A 174 -24.69 19.83 -12.01
CA ALA A 174 -24.10 18.74 -11.25
C ALA A 174 -24.62 18.70 -9.80
N ALA A 175 -24.78 19.85 -9.14
CA ALA A 175 -25.36 19.95 -7.81
C ALA A 175 -26.82 19.45 -7.79
N GLN A 176 -27.62 19.81 -8.78
CA GLN A 176 -29.00 19.33 -8.91
C GLN A 176 -29.06 17.82 -9.17
N ALA A 177 -28.20 17.31 -10.06
CA ALA A 177 -28.13 15.87 -10.37
C ALA A 177 -27.66 15.02 -9.17
N THR A 178 -26.90 15.61 -8.24
CA THR A 178 -26.34 14.90 -7.07
C THR A 178 -27.05 15.22 -5.77
N ASN A 179 -28.21 15.89 -5.81
CA ASN A 179 -28.92 16.35 -4.62
C ASN A 179 -29.45 15.21 -3.73
N THR A 180 -29.66 14.03 -4.29
CA THR A 180 -30.10 12.84 -3.56
C THR A 180 -28.96 11.88 -3.24
N MET A 181 -27.74 12.14 -3.72
CA MET A 181 -26.60 11.23 -3.57
C MET A 181 -25.83 11.56 -2.29
N PRO A 182 -25.81 10.66 -1.27
CA PRO A 182 -25.01 10.86 -0.07
C PRO A 182 -23.52 10.86 -0.43
N SER A 183 -22.80 11.88 0.03
CA SER A 183 -21.36 12.04 -0.25
C SER A 183 -20.52 10.83 0.20
N GLY A 184 -20.87 10.23 1.35
CA GLY A 184 -20.19 9.05 1.88
C GLY A 184 -20.29 7.83 0.97
N LEU A 185 -21.47 7.60 0.37
CA LEU A 185 -21.66 6.48 -0.56
C LEU A 185 -20.92 6.72 -1.89
N PHE A 186 -20.87 7.97 -2.34
CA PHE A 186 -20.08 8.35 -3.52
C PHE A 186 -18.59 8.08 -3.31
N PHE A 187 -18.01 8.54 -2.19
CA PHE A 187 -16.59 8.28 -1.90
C PHE A 187 -16.29 6.79 -1.68
N LEU A 188 -17.22 6.04 -1.08
CA LEU A 188 -17.11 4.59 -0.97
C LEU A 188 -17.07 3.92 -2.35
N ALA A 189 -17.97 4.31 -3.26
CA ALA A 189 -18.01 3.79 -4.62
C ALA A 189 -16.74 4.14 -5.41
N LEU A 190 -16.25 5.39 -5.28
CA LEU A 190 -15.00 5.83 -5.91
C LEU A 190 -13.79 5.04 -5.37
N ASN A 191 -13.73 4.81 -4.06
CA ASN A 191 -12.71 3.98 -3.44
C ASN A 191 -12.78 2.53 -3.95
N ALA A 192 -13.97 1.94 -4.02
CA ALA A 192 -14.15 0.59 -4.55
C ALA A 192 -13.72 0.48 -6.03
N ALA A 193 -14.12 1.44 -6.87
CA ALA A 193 -13.76 1.46 -8.29
C ALA A 193 -12.23 1.59 -8.49
N THR A 194 -11.59 2.49 -7.75
CA THR A 194 -10.13 2.65 -7.81
C THR A 194 -9.38 1.43 -7.26
N GLN A 195 -9.90 0.76 -6.23
CA GLN A 195 -9.34 -0.50 -5.74
C GLN A 195 -9.45 -1.62 -6.77
N ILE A 196 -10.61 -1.78 -7.41
CA ILE A 196 -10.81 -2.78 -8.47
C ILE A 196 -9.84 -2.52 -9.62
N ALA A 197 -9.79 -1.29 -10.12
CA ALA A 197 -8.87 -0.90 -11.17
C ALA A 197 -7.41 -1.18 -10.78
N CYS A 198 -7.03 -0.89 -9.55
CA CYS A 198 -5.66 -1.06 -9.12
C CYS A 198 -5.27 -2.53 -8.86
N ILE A 199 -6.11 -3.31 -8.19
CA ILE A 199 -5.83 -4.74 -7.94
C ILE A 199 -5.81 -5.52 -9.25
N SER A 200 -6.73 -5.21 -10.17
CA SER A 200 -6.75 -5.80 -11.52
C SER A 200 -5.50 -5.38 -12.29
N GLY A 201 -5.13 -4.09 -12.24
CA GLY A 201 -3.91 -3.58 -12.87
C GLY A 201 -2.64 -4.25 -12.35
N VAL A 202 -2.51 -4.46 -11.03
CA VAL A 202 -1.34 -5.13 -10.44
C VAL A 202 -1.26 -6.60 -10.83
N ASN A 203 -2.38 -7.34 -10.83
CA ASN A 203 -2.41 -8.74 -11.25
C ASN A 203 -2.14 -8.90 -12.76
N LEU A 204 -2.70 -8.02 -13.59
CA LEU A 204 -2.42 -7.98 -15.02
C LEU A 204 -0.95 -7.64 -15.29
N LEU A 205 -0.42 -6.60 -14.64
CA LEU A 205 0.97 -6.17 -14.80
C LEU A 205 1.93 -7.29 -14.35
N SER A 206 1.60 -8.00 -13.28
CA SER A 206 2.39 -9.15 -12.79
C SER A 206 2.42 -10.32 -13.77
N SER A 207 1.37 -10.50 -14.59
CA SER A 207 1.33 -11.56 -15.60
C SER A 207 1.94 -11.15 -16.95
N LYS A 208 2.01 -9.85 -17.27
CA LYS A 208 2.46 -9.34 -18.58
C LYS A 208 3.81 -8.62 -18.55
N SER A 209 4.31 -8.27 -17.37
CA SER A 209 5.52 -7.47 -17.20
C SER A 209 6.54 -8.20 -16.35
N SER A 210 7.80 -7.82 -16.50
CA SER A 210 8.82 -8.24 -15.56
C SER A 210 8.49 -7.75 -14.14
N ALA A 211 8.88 -8.53 -13.13
CA ALA A 211 8.72 -8.18 -11.71
C ALA A 211 9.31 -6.79 -11.37
N VAL A 212 10.26 -6.32 -12.19
CA VAL A 212 10.89 -5.00 -12.15
C VAL A 212 9.89 -3.88 -12.31
N THR A 213 9.15 -3.91 -13.42
CA THR A 213 8.17 -2.87 -13.78
C THR A 213 7.07 -2.81 -12.73
N VAL A 214 6.61 -3.98 -12.26
CA VAL A 214 5.61 -4.10 -11.21
C VAL A 214 6.08 -3.43 -9.92
N THR A 215 7.31 -3.71 -9.49
CA THR A 215 7.88 -3.16 -8.27
C THR A 215 8.01 -1.63 -8.35
N ILE A 216 8.47 -1.10 -9.48
CA ILE A 216 8.62 0.35 -9.69
C ILE A 216 7.24 1.03 -9.65
N VAL A 217 6.26 0.52 -10.40
CA VAL A 217 4.89 1.07 -10.43
C VAL A 217 4.26 1.06 -9.04
N LEU A 218 4.44 -0.01 -8.28
CA LEU A 218 3.94 -0.11 -6.91
C LEU A 218 4.60 0.89 -5.96
N ASN A 219 5.92 1.12 -6.07
CA ASN A 219 6.62 2.11 -5.26
C ASN A 219 6.20 3.54 -5.62
N VAL A 220 6.08 3.85 -6.92
CA VAL A 220 5.57 5.15 -7.40
C VAL A 220 4.16 5.38 -6.88
N ARG A 221 3.26 4.39 -6.96
CA ARG A 221 1.90 4.50 -6.42
C ARG A 221 1.91 4.84 -4.93
N LYS A 222 2.73 4.15 -4.12
CA LYS A 222 2.83 4.41 -2.68
C LYS A 222 3.33 5.83 -2.40
N LEU A 223 4.34 6.29 -3.14
CA LEU A 223 4.89 7.64 -3.00
C LEU A 223 3.85 8.71 -3.36
N VAL A 224 3.19 8.57 -4.52
CA VAL A 224 2.12 9.50 -4.94
C VAL A 224 0.99 9.52 -3.93
N SER A 225 0.59 8.35 -3.41
CA SER A 225 -0.46 8.25 -2.38
C SER A 225 -0.04 8.94 -1.09
N PHE A 226 1.22 8.83 -0.68
CA PHE A 226 1.77 9.52 0.48
C PHE A 226 1.72 11.04 0.29
N ILE A 227 2.25 11.56 -0.83
CA ILE A 227 2.25 13.00 -1.13
C ILE A 227 0.82 13.54 -1.15
N PHE A 228 -0.08 12.85 -1.86
CA PHE A 228 -1.48 13.24 -1.93
C PHE A 228 -2.16 13.20 -0.56
N SER A 229 -1.89 12.16 0.25
CA SER A 229 -2.40 12.08 1.63
C SER A 229 -1.91 13.24 2.49
N THR A 230 -0.64 13.62 2.39
CA THR A 230 -0.10 14.73 3.20
C THR A 230 -0.65 16.09 2.77
N TRP A 231 -0.87 16.25 1.46
CA TRP A 231 -1.47 17.46 0.90
C TRP A 231 -2.97 17.58 1.24
N LEU A 232 -3.74 16.50 1.07
CA LEU A 232 -5.19 16.50 1.28
C LEU A 232 -5.58 16.60 2.76
N PHE A 233 -4.89 15.90 3.65
CA PHE A 233 -5.20 15.92 5.09
C PHE A 233 -4.52 17.08 5.82
N GLY A 234 -3.75 17.93 5.12
CA GLY A 234 -3.09 19.10 5.72
C GLY A 234 -2.16 18.75 6.88
N HIS A 235 -1.62 17.52 6.93
CA HIS A 235 -0.81 17.09 8.06
C HIS A 235 0.57 17.73 7.97
N HIS A 236 0.90 18.61 8.91
CA HIS A 236 2.24 19.20 9.00
C HIS A 236 3.26 18.11 9.33
N LEU A 237 3.99 17.67 8.31
CA LEU A 237 5.10 16.75 8.47
C LEU A 237 6.23 17.49 9.19
N GLY A 238 6.41 17.21 10.48
CA GLY A 238 7.61 17.65 11.19
C GLY A 238 8.88 17.14 10.47
N GLY A 239 9.98 17.88 10.55
CA GLY A 239 11.22 17.55 9.83
C GLY A 239 11.70 16.11 10.05
N ARG A 240 11.49 15.56 11.25
CA ARG A 240 11.80 14.16 11.60
C ARG A 240 10.97 13.14 10.80
N MET A 241 9.68 13.40 10.63
CA MET A 241 8.79 12.56 9.80
C MET A 241 9.19 12.63 8.32
N MET A 242 9.57 13.81 7.83
CA MET A 242 10.01 13.97 6.44
C MET A 242 11.31 13.21 6.17
N MET A 243 12.27 13.26 7.10
CA MET A 243 13.49 12.45 7.04
C MET A 243 13.17 10.95 7.04
N GLY A 244 12.28 10.50 7.93
CA GLY A 244 11.84 9.10 7.97
C GLY A 244 11.18 8.64 6.67
N ALA A 245 10.28 9.46 6.10
CA ALA A 245 9.65 9.18 4.81
C ALA A 245 10.68 9.13 3.68
N ALA A 246 11.63 10.07 3.62
CA ALA A 246 12.69 10.09 2.62
C ALA A 246 13.57 8.82 2.70
N LEU A 247 13.90 8.38 3.91
CA LEU A 247 14.65 7.13 4.12
C LEU A 247 13.86 5.91 3.63
N VAL A 248 12.55 5.84 3.90
CA VAL A 248 11.70 4.69 3.51
C VAL A 248 11.48 4.63 2.00
N PHE A 249 11.14 5.76 1.36
CA PHE A 249 10.95 5.77 -0.09
C PHE A 249 12.28 5.65 -0.84
N GLY A 250 13.36 6.28 -0.33
CA GLY A 250 14.70 6.17 -0.89
C GLY A 250 15.24 4.74 -0.81
N SER A 251 15.11 4.08 0.34
CA SER A 251 15.50 2.68 0.51
C SER A 251 14.64 1.73 -0.33
N GLY A 252 13.33 1.96 -0.43
CA GLY A 252 12.44 1.19 -1.30
C GLY A 252 12.80 1.32 -2.78
N ALA A 253 13.20 2.53 -3.21
CA ALA A 253 13.70 2.78 -4.56
C ALA A 253 15.06 2.10 -4.79
N LEU A 254 15.98 2.16 -3.83
CA LEU A 254 17.30 1.52 -3.91
C LEU A 254 17.20 -0.01 -3.97
N TYR A 255 16.38 -0.61 -3.10
CA TYR A 255 16.08 -2.05 -3.12
C TYR A 255 15.43 -2.47 -4.44
N GLY A 256 14.48 -1.67 -4.92
CA GLY A 256 13.84 -1.86 -6.21
C GLY A 256 14.85 -1.82 -7.36
N TRP A 257 15.72 -0.81 -7.40
CA TRP A 257 16.76 -0.64 -8.41
C TRP A 257 17.73 -1.82 -8.45
N GLU A 258 18.22 -2.28 -7.30
CA GLU A 258 19.17 -3.38 -7.27
C GLU A 258 18.55 -4.69 -7.70
N THR A 259 17.42 -5.05 -7.08
CA THR A 259 16.74 -6.32 -7.32
C THR A 259 16.28 -6.42 -8.77
N SER A 260 15.91 -5.27 -9.34
CA SER A 260 15.17 -5.23 -10.59
C SER A 260 16.01 -4.80 -11.81
N TRP A 261 17.01 -3.95 -11.62
CA TRP A 261 17.82 -3.43 -12.73
C TRP A 261 19.24 -3.98 -12.72
N ARG A 262 19.92 -3.89 -11.59
CA ARG A 262 21.35 -4.22 -11.50
C ARG A 262 21.62 -5.72 -11.64
N ILE A 263 21.03 -6.55 -10.77
CA ILE A 263 21.28 -8.01 -10.75
C ILE A 263 20.94 -8.68 -12.09
N PRO A 264 19.78 -8.42 -12.73
CA PRO A 264 19.48 -9.03 -14.03
C PRO A 264 20.43 -8.60 -15.16
N ARG A 265 20.94 -7.36 -15.11
CA ARG A 265 21.87 -6.83 -16.12
C ARG A 265 23.26 -7.42 -15.95
N GLU A 266 23.71 -7.63 -14.72
CA GLU A 266 24.96 -8.34 -14.41
C GLU A 266 24.88 -9.80 -14.91
N ARG A 267 23.79 -10.52 -14.61
CA ARG A 267 23.57 -11.88 -15.12
C ARG A 267 23.59 -11.98 -16.65
N LYS A 268 22.98 -11.00 -17.35
CA LYS A 268 23.00 -10.96 -18.82
C LYS A 268 24.42 -10.73 -19.38
N ARG A 269 25.24 -9.93 -18.71
CA ARG A 269 26.64 -9.69 -19.09
C ARG A 269 27.48 -10.95 -18.88
N GLU A 270 27.37 -11.58 -17.72
CA GLU A 270 28.06 -12.85 -17.41
C GLU A 270 27.70 -13.96 -18.40
N ALA A 271 26.42 -14.07 -18.79
CA ALA A 271 25.98 -15.03 -19.79
C ALA A 271 26.56 -14.74 -21.18
N ALA A 272 26.66 -13.46 -21.57
CA ALA A 272 27.27 -13.06 -22.84
C ALA A 272 28.78 -13.36 -22.86
N ASP A 273 29.50 -13.02 -21.79
CA ASP A 273 30.93 -13.26 -21.67
C ASP A 273 31.25 -14.76 -21.65
N GLY A 274 30.43 -15.56 -20.95
CA GLY A 274 30.52 -17.03 -20.95
C GLY A 274 30.26 -17.66 -22.33
N ALA A 275 29.31 -17.14 -23.10
CA ALA A 275 29.04 -17.61 -24.47
C ALA A 275 30.19 -17.29 -25.44
N VAL A 276 30.84 -16.13 -25.28
CA VAL A 276 32.03 -15.75 -26.06
C VAL A 276 33.23 -16.62 -25.70
N ALA A 277 33.47 -16.87 -24.40
CA ALA A 277 34.55 -17.75 -23.95
C ALA A 277 34.34 -19.22 -24.39
N GLY A 278 33.10 -19.71 -24.41
CA GLY A 278 32.75 -21.05 -24.88
C GLY A 278 32.99 -21.25 -26.39
N LYS A 279 32.72 -20.23 -27.22
CA LYS A 279 33.05 -20.26 -28.65
C LYS A 279 34.56 -20.27 -28.91
N LYS A 280 35.34 -19.55 -28.11
CA LYS A 280 36.80 -19.46 -28.25
C LYS A 280 37.55 -20.75 -27.87
N LYS A 281 36.93 -21.64 -27.10
CA LYS A 281 37.47 -22.98 -26.76
C LYS A 281 37.09 -24.08 -27.77
N ARG A 282 36.18 -23.80 -28.70
CA ARG A 282 35.66 -24.77 -29.68
C ARG A 282 36.28 -24.63 -31.07
N ASN A 283 37.02 -23.55 -31.30
CA ASN A 283 37.89 -23.33 -32.45
C ASN A 283 39.34 -23.54 -32.02
#